data_AF-A0A9Q4A9V7-F1
#
_entry.id   AF-A0A9Q4A9V7-F1
#
_cell.length_a   1.000
_cell.length_b   1.000
_cell.length_c   1.000
_cell.angle_alpha   90.00
_cell.angle_beta   90.00
_cell.angle_gamma   90.00
#
_symmetry.space_group_name_H-M   'P 1'
#
loop_
_entity.id
_entity.type
_entity.pdbx_description
1 polymer ?
#
loop_
_entity_poly.entity_id
_entity_poly.type
_entity_poly.pdbx_seq_one_letter_code
_entity_poly.pdbx_strand_id
1 'polypeptide(L)'
;MTHTDNAKPFPNVTPLGVRQKTTPRTTASTPEIFANVLQKTVHEKEMPYCARTIPRGGELRHKLMAQAESSPGEASFLAKHYAYNSLTGEGVDLSDYPVIRYCATGKIVTPESSAYFQKIGGCMQKERTALYEEECLKGTPA
;
A
#
# COMPACT_ATOMS: atom_id res chain seq x y z
N MET A 1 -14.84 17.49 -43.62
CA MET A 1 -14.00 18.12 -42.60
C MET A 1 -14.89 18.55 -41.45
N THR A 2 -14.93 17.76 -40.38
CA THR A 2 -15.32 18.15 -39.01
C THR A 2 -15.21 16.90 -38.14
N HIS A 3 -14.25 16.87 -37.21
CA HIS A 3 -14.38 16.09 -35.99
C HIS A 3 -13.76 16.88 -34.85
N THR A 4 -14.59 17.14 -33.87
CA THR A 4 -14.37 17.94 -32.67
C THR A 4 -13.66 17.10 -31.61
N ASP A 5 -12.47 17.54 -31.21
CA ASP A 5 -11.77 17.01 -30.04
C ASP A 5 -12.47 17.52 -28.76
N ASN A 6 -13.18 16.61 -28.10
CA ASN A 6 -13.73 16.83 -26.76
C ASN A 6 -12.82 16.15 -25.72
N ALA A 7 -11.62 16.70 -25.55
CA ALA A 7 -10.78 16.38 -24.40
C ALA A 7 -11.25 17.26 -23.22
N LYS A 8 -11.99 16.68 -22.28
CA LYS A 8 -12.28 17.34 -21.00
C LYS A 8 -10.94 17.62 -20.28
N PRO A 9 -10.56 18.88 -20.03
CA PRO A 9 -9.40 19.15 -19.20
C PRO A 9 -9.80 18.95 -17.73
N PHE A 10 -8.96 18.23 -16.99
CA PHE A 10 -9.09 18.01 -15.55
C PHE A 10 -9.34 19.33 -14.80
N PRO A 11 -10.17 19.34 -13.74
CA PRO A 11 -10.48 20.55 -13.01
C PRO A 11 -9.26 21.04 -12.21
N ASN A 12 -8.75 22.20 -12.64
CA ASN A 12 -8.22 23.28 -11.81
C ASN A 12 -7.21 22.89 -10.71
N VAL A 13 -5.93 22.72 -11.08
CA VAL A 13 -4.84 22.75 -10.11
C VAL A 13 -4.51 24.21 -9.83
N THR A 14 -4.74 24.68 -8.61
CA THR A 14 -4.31 26.02 -8.18
C THR A 14 -2.80 26.14 -8.37
N PRO A 15 -2.28 27.14 -9.10
CA PRO A 15 -0.85 27.33 -9.21
C PRO A 15 -0.30 27.70 -7.84
N LEU A 16 0.52 26.82 -7.25
CA LEU A 16 1.37 27.17 -6.12
C LEU A 16 2.31 28.29 -6.60
N GLY A 17 2.04 29.51 -6.13
CA GLY A 17 2.76 30.71 -6.52
C GLY A 17 4.28 30.59 -6.34
N VAL A 18 5.00 31.48 -7.04
CA VAL A 18 6.47 31.55 -7.05
C VAL A 18 7.02 31.50 -5.62
N ARG A 19 7.76 30.42 -5.34
CA ARG A 19 8.41 30.17 -4.05
C ARG A 19 9.54 31.19 -3.87
N GLN A 20 9.31 32.24 -3.07
CA GLN A 20 10.36 33.17 -2.69
C GLN A 20 11.38 32.42 -1.81
N LYS A 21 12.65 32.45 -2.24
CA LYS A 21 13.78 31.91 -1.49
C LYS A 21 14.15 32.92 -0.40
N THR A 22 13.48 32.84 0.75
CA THR A 22 13.92 33.54 1.96
C THR A 22 15.15 32.83 2.50
N THR A 23 16.32 33.42 2.28
CA THR A 23 17.57 33.05 2.96
C THR A 23 17.41 33.35 4.45
N PRO A 24 17.44 32.34 5.35
CA PRO A 24 17.49 32.61 6.78
C PRO A 24 18.86 33.17 7.12
N ARG A 25 18.86 34.30 7.83
CA ARG A 25 20.05 34.89 8.44
C ARG A 25 20.69 33.87 9.37
N THR A 26 21.97 33.58 9.15
CA THR A 26 22.78 32.66 9.98
C THR A 26 22.88 33.20 11.40
N THR A 27 21.96 32.79 12.28
CA THR A 27 22.22 32.76 13.71
C THR A 27 22.98 31.47 13.96
N ALA A 28 24.20 31.55 14.49
CA ALA A 28 25.03 30.39 14.81
C ALA A 28 24.25 29.47 15.76
N SER A 29 23.61 28.44 15.20
CA SER A 29 23.02 27.36 16.00
C SER A 29 24.16 26.43 16.38
N THR A 30 24.46 26.39 17.67
CA THR A 30 25.35 25.37 18.22
C THR A 30 24.81 24.00 17.77
N PRO A 31 25.65 23.08 17.26
CA PRO A 31 25.20 21.75 16.84
C PRO A 31 24.40 21.00 17.91
N GLU A 32 24.63 21.35 19.18
CA GLU A 32 23.88 20.87 20.35
C GLU A 32 22.39 21.26 20.33
N ILE A 33 22.02 22.44 19.81
CA ILE A 33 20.61 22.88 19.72
C ILE A 33 19.87 22.01 18.70
N PHE A 34 20.47 21.77 17.54
CA PHE A 34 19.90 20.90 16.52
C PHE A 34 19.80 19.45 16.99
N ALA A 35 20.85 18.94 17.64
CA ALA A 35 20.86 17.60 18.24
C ALA A 35 19.80 17.46 19.34
N ASN A 36 19.64 18.46 20.20
CA ASN A 36 18.62 18.46 21.25
C ASN A 36 17.19 18.52 20.68
N VAL A 37 16.95 19.29 19.63
CA VAL A 37 15.65 19.31 18.94
C VAL A 37 15.34 17.95 18.32
N LEU A 38 16.32 17.30 17.67
CA LEU A 38 16.13 15.94 17.15
C LEU A 38 15.80 14.94 18.26
N GLN A 39 16.55 14.94 19.37
CA GLN A 39 16.29 14.03 20.50
C GLN A 39 14.92 14.28 21.15
N LYS A 40 14.48 15.53 21.28
CA LYS A 40 13.13 15.85 21.80
C LYS A 40 12.02 15.31 20.89
N THR A 41 12.19 15.40 19.57
CA THR A 41 11.20 14.88 18.61
C THR A 41 11.16 13.35 18.54
N VAL A 42 12.23 12.66 18.92
CA VAL A 42 12.26 11.19 18.98
C VAL A 42 11.46 10.66 20.18
N HIS A 43 11.43 11.39 21.30
CA HIS A 43 10.67 10.99 22.49
C HIS A 43 9.17 11.32 22.43
N GLU A 44 8.76 12.38 21.74
CA GLU A 44 7.34 12.76 21.61
C GLU A 44 6.60 12.05 20.48
N LYS A 45 7.32 11.34 19.60
CA LYS A 45 6.66 10.56 18.55
C LYS A 45 6.18 9.24 19.15
N GLU A 46 5.00 9.27 19.77
CA GLU A 46 4.19 8.06 19.88
C GLU A 46 4.27 7.34 18.53
N MET A 47 4.77 6.10 18.55
CA MET A 47 4.89 5.32 17.34
C MET A 47 3.54 5.34 16.62
N PRO A 48 3.50 5.61 15.30
CA PRO A 48 2.24 5.63 14.57
C PRO A 48 1.49 4.32 14.84
N TYR A 49 0.17 4.39 14.97
CA TYR A 49 -0.69 3.27 15.35
C TYR A 49 -0.39 1.95 14.59
N CYS A 50 0.10 2.05 13.35
CA CYS A 50 0.53 0.91 12.54
C CYS A 50 1.73 0.11 13.10
N ALA A 51 2.51 0.67 14.02
CA ALA A 51 3.65 0.01 14.66
C ALA A 51 3.31 -0.61 16.02
N ARG A 52 2.07 -0.48 16.52
CA ARG A 52 1.61 -1.25 17.69
C ARG A 52 1.40 -2.69 17.27
N THR A 53 2.44 -3.49 17.51
CA THR A 53 2.42 -4.95 17.55
C THR A 53 1.73 -5.57 16.34
N ILE A 54 2.43 -5.64 15.20
CA ILE A 54 2.14 -6.70 14.24
C ILE A 54 2.40 -8.00 15.01
N PRO A 55 1.38 -8.79 15.37
CA PRO A 55 1.60 -10.03 16.10
C PRO A 55 2.60 -10.88 15.31
N ARG A 56 3.65 -11.37 15.98
CA ARG A 56 4.57 -12.33 15.36
C ARG A 56 3.73 -13.47 14.80
N GLY A 57 4.08 -13.97 13.61
CA GLY A 57 3.21 -14.83 12.79
C GLY A 57 2.53 -16.00 13.53
N GLY A 58 3.15 -16.53 14.59
CA GLY A 58 2.54 -17.55 15.46
C GLY A 58 1.33 -17.07 16.27
N GLU A 59 1.37 -15.88 16.88
CA GLU A 59 0.26 -15.32 17.67
C GLU A 59 -0.89 -14.84 16.78
N LEU A 60 -0.58 -14.38 15.57
CA LEU A 60 -1.58 -13.92 14.61
C LEU A 60 -2.52 -15.06 14.22
N ARG A 61 -1.97 -16.25 13.95
CA ARG A 61 -2.76 -17.42 13.57
C ARG A 61 -3.81 -17.74 14.62
N HIS A 62 -3.43 -17.85 15.89
CA HIS A 62 -4.37 -18.19 16.96
C HIS A 62 -5.49 -17.15 17.09
N LYS A 63 -5.18 -15.86 16.98
CA LYS A 63 -6.18 -14.79 17.01
C LYS A 63 -7.14 -14.86 15.82
N LEU A 64 -6.62 -15.13 14.61
CA LEU A 64 -7.46 -15.28 13.42
C LEU A 64 -8.37 -16.51 13.50
N MET A 65 -7.89 -17.62 14.06
CA MET A 65 -8.72 -18.81 14.27
C MET A 65 -9.82 -18.55 15.30
N ALA A 66 -9.48 -17.94 16.44
CA ALA A 66 -10.48 -17.58 17.45
C ALA A 66 -11.54 -16.60 16.89
N GLN A 67 -11.12 -15.65 16.06
CA GLN A 67 -12.05 -14.75 15.37
C GLN A 67 -12.95 -15.50 14.39
N ALA A 68 -12.39 -16.41 13.60
CA ALA A 68 -13.15 -17.21 12.65
C ALA A 68 -14.19 -18.11 13.34
N GLU A 69 -13.83 -18.71 14.49
CA GLU A 69 -14.74 -19.48 15.33
C GLU A 69 -15.86 -18.61 15.91
N SER A 70 -15.54 -17.38 16.32
CA SER A 70 -16.52 -16.44 16.88
C SER A 70 -17.54 -15.93 15.86
N SER A 71 -17.16 -15.89 14.57
CA SER A 71 -18.02 -15.39 13.49
C SER A 71 -17.80 -16.16 12.17
N PRO A 72 -18.41 -17.36 12.04
CA PRO A 72 -18.19 -18.23 10.87
C PRO A 72 -18.62 -17.58 9.54
N GLY A 73 -19.69 -16.78 9.54
CA GLY A 73 -20.16 -16.09 8.34
C GLY A 73 -19.20 -15.02 7.83
N GLU A 74 -18.53 -14.28 8.73
CA GLU A 74 -17.49 -13.33 8.35
C GLU A 74 -16.23 -14.05 7.86
N ALA A 75 -15.87 -15.17 8.50
CA ALA A 75 -14.73 -15.99 8.10
C ALA A 75 -14.93 -16.55 6.68
N SER A 76 -16.12 -17.11 6.41
CA SER A 76 -16.60 -17.54 5.10
C SER A 76 -16.46 -16.43 4.05
N PHE A 77 -17.05 -15.27 4.35
CA PHE A 77 -17.02 -14.12 3.46
C PHE A 77 -15.58 -13.68 3.16
N LEU A 78 -14.72 -13.64 4.17
CA LEU A 78 -13.33 -13.25 4.03
C LEU A 78 -12.53 -14.29 3.21
N ALA A 79 -12.75 -15.58 3.45
CA ALA A 79 -12.10 -16.67 2.71
C ALA A 79 -12.46 -16.63 1.24
N LYS A 80 -13.76 -16.51 0.92
CA LYS A 80 -14.25 -16.34 -0.45
C LYS A 80 -13.69 -15.08 -1.09
N HIS A 81 -13.77 -13.95 -0.40
CA HIS A 81 -13.27 -12.69 -0.93
C HIS A 81 -11.77 -12.75 -1.17
N TYR A 82 -10.98 -13.33 -0.25
CA TYR A 82 -9.56 -13.55 -0.47
C TYR A 82 -9.31 -14.46 -1.67
N ALA A 83 -10.10 -15.52 -1.83
CA ALA A 83 -9.97 -16.46 -2.93
C ALA A 83 -10.19 -15.80 -4.29
N TYR A 84 -11.20 -14.93 -4.42
CA TYR A 84 -11.61 -14.34 -5.71
C TYR A 84 -11.10 -12.90 -5.95
N ASN A 85 -10.50 -12.24 -4.96
CA ASN A 85 -10.10 -10.85 -5.11
C ASN A 85 -8.71 -10.67 -5.74
N SER A 86 -8.66 -9.83 -6.76
CA SER A 86 -7.48 -9.37 -7.50
C SER A 86 -6.57 -8.37 -6.73
N LEU A 87 -6.67 -8.25 -5.41
CA LEU A 87 -5.97 -7.21 -4.61
C LEU A 87 -4.43 -7.25 -4.62
N THR A 88 -3.80 -8.19 -5.31
CA THR A 88 -2.35 -8.19 -5.54
C THR A 88 -2.00 -7.26 -6.71
N GLY A 89 -2.11 -5.95 -6.46
CA GLY A 89 -1.51 -4.94 -7.33
C GLY A 89 0.02 -4.90 -7.17
N GLU A 90 0.69 -4.31 -8.16
CA GLU A 90 2.12 -4.03 -8.05
C GLU A 90 2.39 -3.05 -6.91
N GLY A 91 3.33 -3.39 -6.02
CA GLY A 91 3.76 -2.49 -4.95
C GLY A 91 4.55 -1.31 -5.53
N VAL A 92 3.87 -0.23 -5.87
CA VAL A 92 4.44 0.95 -6.53
C VAL A 92 4.42 2.19 -5.65
N ASP A 93 5.46 3.00 -5.81
CA ASP A 93 5.65 4.32 -5.22
C ASP A 93 5.32 5.39 -6.26
N LEU A 94 4.47 6.33 -5.87
CA LEU A 94 3.97 7.44 -6.69
C LEU A 94 4.50 8.81 -6.24
N SER A 95 5.42 8.83 -5.27
CA SER A 95 5.93 10.08 -4.66
C SER A 95 6.59 11.02 -5.68
N ASP A 96 7.22 10.47 -6.72
CA ASP A 96 7.93 11.19 -7.78
C ASP A 96 7.16 11.24 -9.12
N TYR A 97 5.83 11.22 -9.08
CA TYR A 97 5.00 11.22 -10.30
C TYR A 97 5.42 12.34 -11.29
N PRO A 98 5.57 12.05 -12.60
CA PRO A 98 5.08 10.87 -13.34
C PRO A 98 6.00 9.63 -13.32
N VAL A 99 7.14 9.66 -12.62
CA VAL A 99 8.04 8.50 -12.55
C VAL A 99 7.57 7.55 -11.46
N ILE A 100 7.05 6.39 -11.85
CA ILE A 100 6.58 5.35 -10.95
C ILE A 100 7.72 4.35 -10.67
N ARG A 101 7.92 3.99 -9.41
CA ARG A 101 8.98 3.05 -8.99
C ARG A 101 8.42 1.91 -8.17
N TYR A 102 9.08 0.75 -8.16
CA TYR A 102 8.73 -0.32 -7.24
C TYR A 102 9.20 0.00 -5.82
N CYS A 103 8.31 -0.06 -4.83
CA CYS A 103 8.61 0.29 -3.43
C CYS A 103 9.82 -0.47 -2.88
N ALA A 104 9.94 -1.75 -3.24
CA ALA A 104 10.99 -2.62 -2.70
C ALA A 104 12.37 -2.38 -3.33
N THR A 105 12.45 -1.86 -4.56
CA THR A 105 13.72 -1.82 -5.31
C THR A 105 14.11 -0.43 -5.82
N GLY A 106 13.17 0.53 -5.84
CA GLY A 106 13.36 1.85 -6.44
C GLY A 106 13.50 1.84 -7.98
N LYS A 107 13.44 0.66 -8.62
CA LYS A 107 13.50 0.55 -10.09
C LYS A 107 12.24 1.16 -10.70
N ILE A 108 12.42 1.84 -11.83
CA ILE A 108 11.32 2.41 -12.61
C ILE A 108 10.43 1.27 -13.11
N VAL A 109 9.11 1.46 -12.99
CA VAL A 109 8.13 0.53 -13.56
C VAL A 109 8.17 0.66 -15.08
N THR A 110 8.29 -0.48 -15.76
CA THR A 110 8.23 -0.56 -17.22
C THR A 110 7.01 -1.37 -17.66
N PRO A 111 6.56 -1.23 -18.92
CA PRO A 111 5.47 -2.06 -19.44
C PRO A 111 5.78 -3.56 -19.32
N GLU A 112 7.04 -3.96 -19.52
CA GLU A 112 7.48 -5.36 -19.42
C GLU A 112 7.41 -5.87 -17.98
N SER A 113 7.87 -5.07 -17.01
CA SER A 113 7.81 -5.46 -15.60
C SER A 113 6.37 -5.53 -15.12
N SER A 114 5.52 -4.60 -15.55
CA SER A 114 4.10 -4.63 -15.22
C SER A 114 3.38 -5.84 -15.80
N ALA A 115 3.63 -6.16 -17.08
CA ALA A 115 3.09 -7.36 -17.72
C ALA A 115 3.53 -8.65 -17.00
N TYR A 116 4.76 -8.70 -16.51
CA TYR A 116 5.24 -9.82 -15.69
C TYR A 116 4.43 -9.96 -14.39
N PHE A 117 4.26 -8.89 -13.61
CA PHE A 117 3.48 -8.96 -12.36
C PHE A 117 2.01 -9.30 -12.60
N GLN A 118 1.40 -8.77 -13.65
CA GLN A 118 0.03 -9.12 -14.05
C GLN A 118 -0.11 -10.61 -14.37
N LYS A 119 0.83 -11.17 -15.14
CA LYS A 119 0.84 -12.61 -15.47
C LYS A 119 0.95 -13.47 -14.22
N ILE A 120 1.90 -13.15 -13.34
CA ILE A 120 2.14 -13.91 -12.10
C ILE A 120 0.94 -13.77 -11.15
N GLY A 121 0.39 -12.57 -10.97
CA GLY A 121 -0.80 -12.33 -10.18
C GLY A 121 -2.02 -13.12 -10.71
N GLY A 122 -2.19 -13.19 -12.02
CA GLY A 122 -3.22 -14.00 -12.65
C GLY A 122 -3.06 -15.51 -12.41
N CYS A 123 -1.83 -16.02 -12.41
CA CYS A 123 -1.55 -17.42 -12.03
C CYS A 123 -1.88 -17.69 -10.56
N MET A 124 -1.42 -16.84 -9.65
CA MET A 124 -1.69 -16.97 -8.21
C MET A 124 -3.18 -16.93 -7.91
N GLN A 125 -3.92 -16.03 -8.57
CA GLN A 125 -5.37 -15.93 -8.46
C GLN A 125 -6.05 -17.24 -8.85
N LYS A 126 -5.66 -17.85 -9.98
CA LYS A 126 -6.22 -19.12 -10.45
C LYS A 126 -5.98 -20.26 -9.46
N GLU A 127 -4.75 -20.39 -8.97
CA GLU A 127 -4.38 -21.44 -8.00
C GLU A 127 -5.16 -21.27 -6.69
N ARG A 128 -5.27 -20.04 -6.19
CA ARG A 128 -6.01 -19.74 -4.96
C ARG A 128 -7.50 -20.02 -5.11
N THR A 129 -8.11 -19.65 -6.24
CA THR A 129 -9.52 -19.97 -6.53
C THR A 129 -9.74 -21.47 -6.64
N ALA A 130 -8.87 -22.20 -7.34
CA ALA A 130 -8.97 -23.66 -7.46
C ALA A 130 -8.89 -24.35 -6.09
N LEU A 131 -7.97 -23.91 -5.22
CA LEU A 131 -7.85 -24.43 -3.86
C LEU A 131 -9.12 -24.18 -3.04
N TYR A 132 -9.69 -22.97 -3.11
CA TYR A 132 -10.93 -22.65 -2.42
C TYR A 132 -12.10 -23.53 -2.89
N GLU A 133 -12.25 -23.69 -4.21
CA GLU A 133 -13.31 -24.52 -4.79
C GLU A 133 -13.15 -26.00 -4.42
N GLU A 134 -11.93 -26.52 -4.43
CA GLU A 134 -11.62 -27.89 -4.02
C GLU A 134 -12.01 -28.14 -2.55
N GLU A 135 -11.72 -27.20 -1.65
CA GLU A 135 -12.11 -27.32 -0.24
C GLU A 135 -13.62 -27.24 -0.05
N CYS A 136 -14.32 -26.38 -0.79
CA CYS A 136 -15.79 -26.37 -0.80
C CYS A 136 -16.37 -27.71 -1.26
N LEU A 137 -15.78 -28.35 -2.28
CA LEU A 137 -16.21 -29.67 -2.77
C LEU A 137 -16.00 -30.79 -1.74
N LYS A 138 -15.00 -30.68 -0.87
CA LYS A 138 -14.77 -31.62 0.26
C LYS A 138 -15.81 -31.49 1.37
N GLY A 139 -16.70 -30.49 1.29
CA GLY A 139 -17.72 -30.21 2.30
C GLY A 139 -17.25 -29.25 3.40
N THR A 140 -16.11 -28.58 3.22
CA THR A 140 -15.72 -27.47 4.09
C THR A 140 -16.77 -26.35 3.92
N PRO A 141 -17.42 -25.90 5.00
CA PRO A 141 -18.43 -24.86 4.93
C PRO A 141 -17.85 -23.62 4.25
N ALA A 142 -18.54 -23.17 3.19
CA ALA A 142 -18.18 -21.97 2.45
C ALA A 142 -18.31 -20.74 3.33
#